data_AF-A0A3A8GT78-F1
#
_entry.id   AF-A0A3A8GT78-F1
#
_cell.length_a   1.000
_cell.length_b   1.000
_cell.length_c   1.000
_cell.angle_alpha   90.00
_cell.angle_beta   90.00
_cell.angle_gamma   90.00
#
_symmetry.space_group_name_H-M   'P 1'
#
loop_
_entity.id
_entity.type
_entity.pdbx_description
1 polymer ?
#
loop_
_entity_poly.entity_id
_entity_poly.type
_entity_poly.pdbx_seq_one_letter_code
_entity_poly.pdbx_strand_id
1 'polypeptide(L)'
;ELWPAPFSIEQRYRYYPNARFLETISREKEARLIAEGCTEELRGTIKPDIVLHGDRDLLRSALTLDFKFPCPGTNEPTWTRYGTGTYAGMSQRTVYEEALGGKALLISPRTGVKEVKP
;
A
#
# COMPACT_ATOMS: atom_id res chain seq x y z
N GLU A 1 20.72 8.03 9.55
CA GLU A 1 20.17 7.11 10.56
C GLU A 1 19.40 6.03 9.82
N LEU A 2 19.62 4.74 10.12
CA LEU A 2 18.92 3.62 9.48
C LEU A 2 17.56 3.43 10.16
N TRP A 3 16.52 3.06 9.39
CA TRP A 3 15.22 2.75 9.96
C TRP A 3 15.32 1.52 10.89
N PRO A 4 15.07 1.64 12.20
CA PRO A 4 15.39 0.58 13.16
C PRO A 4 14.26 -0.46 13.34
N ALA A 5 13.10 -0.23 12.74
CA ALA A 5 11.91 -1.06 12.89
C ALA A 5 11.65 -1.93 11.64
N PRO A 6 10.78 -2.95 11.73
CA PRO A 6 10.41 -3.76 10.59
C PRO A 6 9.83 -2.92 9.45
N PHE A 7 9.92 -3.46 8.24
CA PHE A 7 9.22 -2.96 7.08
C PHE A 7 8.56 -4.12 6.34
N SER A 8 7.51 -3.80 5.60
CA SER A 8 6.86 -4.71 4.68
C SER A 8 7.00 -4.20 3.25
N ILE A 9 7.26 -5.12 2.32
CA ILE A 9 7.23 -4.85 0.89
C ILE A 9 6.01 -5.58 0.32
N GLU A 10 5.17 -4.86 -0.44
CA GLU A 10 4.04 -5.45 -1.16
C GLU A 10 3.14 -6.31 -0.24
N GLN A 11 2.97 -5.90 1.02
CA GLN A 11 2.09 -6.60 1.96
C GLN A 11 0.65 -6.21 1.69
N ARG A 12 -0.21 -7.21 1.51
CA ARG A 12 -1.64 -7.00 1.31
C ARG A 12 -2.37 -6.98 2.65
N TYR A 13 -3.30 -6.05 2.81
CA TYR A 13 -4.14 -5.92 3.99
C TYR A 13 -5.62 -5.89 3.62
N ARG A 14 -6.45 -6.33 4.55
CA ARG A 14 -7.89 -6.09 4.50
C ARG A 14 -8.29 -5.15 5.61
N TYR A 15 -8.79 -3.99 5.23
CA TYR A 15 -9.26 -2.97 6.14
C TYR A 15 -10.79 -2.98 6.17
N TYR A 16 -11.35 -3.02 7.38
CA TYR A 16 -12.76 -2.99 7.68
C TYR A 16 -13.12 -1.63 8.32
N PRO A 17 -13.52 -0.61 7.53
CA PRO A 17 -13.65 0.77 8.02
C PRO A 17 -14.66 0.91 9.16
N ASN A 18 -15.80 0.22 9.07
CA ASN A 18 -16.87 0.30 10.07
C ASN A 18 -16.44 -0.25 11.44
N ALA A 19 -15.58 -1.28 11.44
CA ALA A 19 -15.06 -1.89 12.67
C ALA A 19 -13.70 -1.30 13.09
N ARG A 20 -13.09 -0.45 12.26
CA ARG A 20 -11.70 0.03 12.38
C ARG A 20 -10.72 -1.11 12.64
N PHE A 21 -10.90 -2.20 11.91
CA PHE A 21 -10.11 -3.43 12.05
C PHE A 21 -9.28 -3.66 10.79
N LEU A 22 -8.03 -4.11 10.97
CA LEU A 22 -7.09 -4.40 9.89
C LEU A 22 -6.50 -5.79 10.10
N GLU A 23 -6.43 -6.58 9.04
CA GLU A 23 -5.71 -7.85 9.03
C GLU A 23 -4.77 -7.93 7.82
N THR A 24 -3.70 -8.71 7.98
CA THR A 24 -2.79 -9.06 6.88
C THR A 24 -3.33 -10.24 6.07
N ILE A 25 -3.18 -10.19 4.76
CA ILE A 25 -3.33 -11.36 3.89
C ILE A 25 -1.91 -11.88 3.58
N SER A 26 -1.62 -13.13 3.98
CA SER A 26 -0.30 -13.72 3.71
C SER A 26 -0.06 -13.88 2.21
N ARG A 27 1.22 -13.92 1.82
CA ARG A 27 1.62 -14.10 0.41
C ARG A 27 1.11 -15.42 -0.16
N GLU A 28 1.10 -16.48 0.66
CA GLU A 28 0.59 -17.80 0.28
C GLU A 28 -0.92 -17.76 0.03
N LYS A 29 -1.66 -17.06 0.90
CA LYS A 29 -3.12 -16.89 0.74
C LYS A 29 -3.44 -16.06 -0.50
N GLU A 30 -2.71 -14.96 -0.73
CA GLU A 30 -2.86 -14.14 -1.95
C GLU A 30 -2.58 -14.98 -3.20
N ALA A 31 -1.45 -15.69 -3.25
CA ALA A 31 -1.06 -16.52 -4.39
C ALA A 31 -2.08 -17.61 -4.68
N ARG A 32 -2.59 -18.29 -3.64
CA ARG A 32 -3.62 -19.32 -3.78
C ARG A 32 -4.91 -18.75 -4.36
N LEU A 33 -5.41 -17.64 -3.82
CA LEU A 33 -6.64 -16.99 -4.32
C LEU A 33 -6.54 -16.59 -5.79
N ILE A 34 -5.36 -16.10 -6.22
CA ILE A 34 -5.10 -15.79 -7.63
C ILE A 34 -5.10 -17.07 -8.48
N ALA A 35 -4.41 -18.13 -8.03
CA ALA A 35 -4.31 -19.38 -8.76
C ALA A 35 -5.66 -20.11 -8.92
N GLU A 36 -6.54 -20.00 -7.93
CA GLU A 36 -7.89 -20.58 -7.93
C GLU A 36 -8.92 -19.74 -8.70
N GLY A 37 -8.55 -18.54 -9.19
CA GLY A 37 -9.48 -17.61 -9.84
C GLY A 37 -10.39 -16.84 -8.88
N CYS A 38 -10.23 -17.05 -7.58
CA CYS A 38 -10.92 -16.40 -6.46
C CYS A 38 -10.38 -14.98 -6.20
N THR A 39 -10.37 -14.14 -7.23
CA THR A 39 -9.86 -12.75 -7.12
C THR A 39 -10.87 -11.78 -6.51
N GLU A 40 -12.16 -12.13 -6.51
CA GLU A 40 -13.20 -11.36 -5.83
C GLU A 40 -12.98 -11.28 -4.32
N GLU A 41 -12.35 -12.30 -3.74
CA GLU A 41 -11.92 -12.34 -2.35
C GLU A 41 -10.80 -11.34 -2.06
N LEU A 42 -10.08 -10.86 -3.08
CA LEU A 42 -9.10 -9.78 -2.95
C LEU A 42 -9.73 -8.40 -3.18
N ARG A 43 -10.99 -8.32 -3.60
CA ARG A 43 -11.70 -7.05 -3.79
C ARG A 43 -11.83 -6.30 -2.46
N GLY A 44 -11.57 -5.00 -2.50
CA GLY A 44 -11.58 -4.16 -1.30
C GLY A 44 -10.40 -4.41 -0.35
N THR A 45 -9.34 -5.09 -0.79
CA THR A 45 -8.07 -5.13 -0.07
C THR A 45 -7.15 -4.02 -0.55
N ILE A 46 -6.16 -3.66 0.28
CA ILE A 46 -5.15 -2.65 -0.04
C ILE A 46 -3.77 -3.30 -0.06
N LYS A 47 -2.86 -2.76 -0.88
CA LYS A 47 -1.49 -3.27 -1.03
C LYS A 47 -0.57 -2.11 -1.37
N PRO A 48 -0.02 -1.41 -0.36
CA PRO A 48 1.03 -0.43 -0.57
C PRO A 48 2.35 -1.11 -0.95
N ASP A 49 3.19 -0.41 -1.70
CA ASP A 49 4.48 -0.93 -2.14
C ASP A 49 5.44 -1.15 -0.97
N ILE A 50 5.53 -0.17 -0.04
CA ILE A 50 6.34 -0.28 1.17
C ILE A 50 5.59 0.29 2.38
N VAL A 51 5.62 -0.43 3.50
CA VAL A 51 5.17 0.05 4.81
C VAL A 51 6.34 0.03 5.78
N LEU A 52 6.69 1.18 6.35
CA LEU A 52 7.65 1.30 7.44
C LEU A 52 6.87 1.27 8.76
N HIS A 53 7.08 0.23 9.57
CA HIS A 53 6.28 -0.01 10.77
C HIS A 53 6.79 0.79 11.96
N GLY A 54 5.87 1.41 12.70
CA GLY A 54 6.16 1.97 14.02
C GLY A 54 6.10 0.89 15.10
N ASP A 55 6.93 0.99 16.14
CA ASP A 55 6.82 0.20 17.38
C ASP A 55 6.77 -1.33 17.21
N ARG A 56 7.28 -1.87 16.09
CA ARG A 56 7.24 -3.30 15.71
C ARG A 56 5.83 -3.87 15.49
N ASP A 57 4.83 -3.01 15.27
CA ASP A 57 3.46 -3.43 14.94
C ASP A 57 3.25 -3.45 13.41
N LEU A 58 3.02 -4.65 12.85
CA LEU A 58 2.80 -4.82 11.41
C LEU A 58 1.50 -4.20 10.91
N LEU A 59 0.56 -3.87 11.80
CA LEU A 59 -0.72 -3.26 11.47
C LEU A 59 -0.70 -1.74 11.58
N ARG A 60 0.44 -1.16 12.00
CA ARG A 60 0.61 0.28 12.15
C ARG A 60 1.78 0.78 11.33
N SER A 61 1.50 1.77 10.50
CA SER A 61 2.51 2.46 9.71
C SER A 61 3.02 3.68 10.45
N ALA A 62 4.34 3.86 10.47
CA ALA A 62 4.93 5.17 10.69
C ALA A 62 4.98 5.95 9.37
N LEU A 63 5.28 5.26 8.26
CA LEU A 63 5.29 5.83 6.91
C LEU A 63 4.94 4.77 5.87
N THR A 64 3.98 5.07 5.01
CA THR A 64 3.62 4.23 3.86
C THR A 64 4.11 4.89 2.58
N LEU A 65 4.82 4.15 1.74
CA LEU A 65 5.31 4.62 0.44
C LEU A 65 4.63 3.81 -0.67
N ASP A 66 4.08 4.52 -1.64
CA ASP A 66 3.43 3.92 -2.81
C ASP A 66 4.01 4.59 -4.05
N PHE A 67 4.59 3.79 -4.94
CA PHE A 67 5.28 4.27 -6.12
C PHE A 67 4.31 4.33 -7.29
N LYS A 68 4.31 5.48 -7.98
CA LYS A 68 3.52 5.69 -9.19
C LYS A 68 4.45 6.03 -10.34
N PHE A 69 4.29 5.32 -11.45
CA PHE A 69 5.05 5.51 -12.69
C PHE A 69 4.09 5.89 -13.80
N PRO A 70 3.67 7.17 -13.88
CA PRO A 70 2.71 7.59 -14.89
C PRO A 70 3.33 7.50 -16.30
N CYS A 71 2.51 7.16 -17.29
CA CYS A 71 2.92 7.04 -18.70
C CYS A 71 2.04 7.95 -19.58
N PRO A 72 2.61 8.85 -20.41
CA PRO A 72 4.03 9.21 -20.45
C PRO A 72 4.51 9.85 -19.13
N GLY A 73 5.82 9.81 -18.88
CA GLY A 73 6.43 10.31 -17.63
C GLY A 73 6.24 11.82 -17.37
N THR A 74 5.68 12.56 -18.32
CA THR A 74 5.26 13.97 -18.17
C THR A 74 3.94 14.13 -17.43
N ASN A 75 3.17 13.07 -17.28
CA ASN A 75 1.92 13.09 -16.54
C ASN A 75 2.19 13.29 -15.05
N GLU A 76 1.37 14.11 -14.39
CA GLU A 76 1.46 14.28 -12.95
C GLU A 76 1.02 12.99 -12.24
N PRO A 77 1.81 12.46 -11.30
CA PRO A 77 1.45 11.27 -10.56
C PRO A 77 0.33 11.59 -9.58
N THR A 78 -0.71 10.76 -9.57
CA THR A 78 -1.90 10.98 -8.75
C THR A 78 -2.26 9.74 -7.95
N TRP A 79 -2.83 9.95 -6.77
CA TRP A 79 -3.49 8.89 -6.03
C TRP A 79 -4.76 8.46 -6.76
N THR A 80 -4.96 7.15 -6.89
CA THR A 80 -6.21 6.62 -7.43
C THR A 80 -7.40 7.07 -6.57
N ARG A 81 -8.46 7.58 -7.20
CA ARG A 81 -9.78 7.78 -6.54
C ARG A 81 -10.67 6.59 -6.89
N TYR A 82 -11.23 5.94 -5.88
CA TYR A 82 -12.08 4.77 -6.10
C TYR A 82 -13.47 5.22 -6.54
N GLY A 83 -13.95 4.75 -7.69
CA GLY A 83 -15.28 5.07 -8.19
C GLY A 83 -16.40 4.17 -7.63
N THR A 84 -16.08 2.95 -7.23
CA THR A 84 -17.03 1.94 -6.75
C THR A 84 -16.43 1.07 -5.65
N GLY A 85 -17.25 0.24 -5.01
CA GLY A 85 -16.82 -0.71 -3.98
C GLY A 85 -16.66 -0.07 -2.60
N THR A 86 -16.00 -0.79 -1.68
CA THR A 86 -15.89 -0.44 -0.26
C THR A 86 -15.33 0.96 0.00
N TYR A 87 -14.46 1.45 -0.88
CA TYR A 87 -13.76 2.74 -0.71
C TYR A 87 -14.26 3.82 -1.67
N ALA A 88 -15.45 3.65 -2.27
CA ALA A 88 -15.99 4.60 -3.25
C ALA A 88 -15.97 6.05 -2.72
N GLY A 89 -15.48 6.97 -3.56
CA GLY A 89 -15.31 8.39 -3.23
C GLY A 89 -14.00 8.73 -2.50
N MET A 90 -13.30 7.73 -1.95
CA MET A 90 -12.03 7.93 -1.24
C MET A 90 -10.85 7.90 -2.21
N SER A 91 -9.76 8.57 -1.82
CA SER A 91 -8.45 8.39 -2.48
C SER A 91 -7.69 7.23 -1.85
N GLN A 92 -6.84 6.56 -2.62
CA GLN A 92 -5.93 5.52 -2.13
C GLN A 92 -5.11 5.99 -0.95
N ARG A 93 -4.63 7.24 -0.99
CA ARG A 93 -3.96 7.89 0.15
C ARG A 93 -4.80 7.83 1.42
N THR A 94 -6.04 8.30 1.33
CA THR A 94 -6.97 8.36 2.47
C THR A 94 -7.18 6.97 3.05
N VAL A 95 -7.40 5.96 2.19
CA VAL A 95 -7.60 4.58 2.65
C VAL A 95 -6.35 4.05 3.37
N TYR A 96 -5.14 4.33 2.88
CA TYR A 96 -3.91 3.91 3.54
C TYR A 96 -3.73 4.61 4.89
N GLU A 97 -3.92 5.92 4.95
CA GLU A 97 -3.79 6.72 6.17
C GLU A 97 -4.84 6.29 7.22
N GLU A 98 -6.08 6.01 6.81
CA GLU A 98 -7.11 5.50 7.72
C GLU A 98 -6.86 4.07 8.19
N ALA A 99 -6.40 3.19 7.29
CA ALA A 99 -6.18 1.78 7.61
C ALA A 99 -4.94 1.57 8.49
N LEU A 100 -3.84 2.25 8.19
CA LEU A 100 -2.52 2.02 8.80
C LEU A 100 -2.10 3.15 9.76
N GLY A 101 -2.85 4.27 9.80
CA GLY A 101 -2.61 5.43 10.65
C GLY A 101 -1.55 6.40 10.13
N GLY A 102 -0.34 5.91 9.85
CA GLY A 102 0.80 6.72 9.41
C GLY A 102 0.56 7.48 8.10
N LYS A 103 1.41 8.47 7.83
CA LYS A 103 1.34 9.26 6.59
C LYS A 103 1.59 8.36 5.38
N ALA A 104 0.82 8.54 4.32
CA ALA A 104 1.07 7.91 3.02
C ALA A 104 1.72 8.92 2.06
N LEU A 105 2.85 8.52 1.46
CA LEU A 105 3.57 9.30 0.46
C LEU A 105 3.49 8.62 -0.90
N LEU A 106 3.16 9.43 -1.91
CA LEU A 106 3.27 9.05 -3.30
C LEU A 106 4.70 9.34 -3.73
N ILE A 107 5.39 8.34 -4.28
CA ILE A 107 6.74 8.48 -4.81
C ILE A 107 6.69 8.25 -6.32
N SER A 108 7.18 9.20 -7.11
CA SER A 108 7.22 9.08 -8.57
C SER A 108 8.59 9.50 -9.08
N PRO A 109 9.54 8.56 -9.17
CA PRO A 109 10.87 8.86 -9.69
C PRO A 109 10.78 9.34 -11.14
N ARG A 110 11.21 10.58 -11.42
CA ARG A 110 11.31 11.12 -12.80
C ARG A 110 12.59 10.69 -13.51
N THR A 111 13.62 10.40 -12.72
CA THR A 111 14.91 9.89 -13.17
C THR A 111 15.18 8.56 -12.51
N GLY A 112 15.82 7.63 -13.22
CA GLY A 112 16.22 6.34 -12.65
C GLY A 112 17.16 6.50 -11.45
N VAL A 113 17.26 5.44 -10.64
CA VAL A 113 18.23 5.38 -9.53
C VAL A 113 19.59 5.01 -10.11
N LYS A 114 20.63 5.78 -9.77
CA LYS A 114 22.02 5.41 -10.04
C LYS A 114 22.59 4.75 -8.81
N GLU A 115 23.13 3.56 -8.96
CA GLU A 115 23.91 2.92 -7.91
C GLU A 115 25.20 3.73 -7.73
N VAL A 116 25.32 4.40 -6.58
CA VAL A 116 26.57 5.03 -6.17
C VAL A 116 27.32 3.94 -5.40
N LYS A 117 28.32 3.32 -6.04
CA LYS A 117 29.22 2.42 -5.33
C LYS A 117 29.88 3.23 -4.19
N PRO A 118 29.97 2.66 -2.98
CA PRO A 118 30.57 3.34 -1.83
C PRO A 118 32.02 3.74 -2.09
#